data_AF-A0A0Q4K0J2-F1
#
_entry.id   AF-A0A0Q4K0J2-F1
#
_cell.length_a   1.000
_cell.length_b   1.000
_cell.length_c   1.000
_cell.angle_alpha   90.00
_cell.angle_beta   90.00
_cell.angle_gamma   90.00
#
_symmetry.space_group_name_H-M   'P 1'
#
loop_
_entity.id
_entity.type
_entity.pdbx_description
1 polymer ?
#
loop_
_entity_poly.entity_id
_entity_poly.type
_entity_poly.pdbx_seq_one_letter_code
_entity_poly.pdbx_strand_id
1 'polypeptide(L)'
;MAAADVFTKLDLELKPDPSRTVIRPFSFAYPEAFDDGRPSRAQAVVDRVRATDPALRTRMRALLTAPMRERHRNADQVFLRRFAEVRDEIGAGEFDEDEQFLIGAYFSQEYAFESAALFNPSMVRLPDDALEGQPSEPGAVRFLLSLRGIGEGHISSVTFRTGEWGPGDRLVLDPPSANGVPPQIDRTEADWVRLRCEDSRDVSETVIFPVLPSQRQGVEDLRLVTFTDHDGVQSVIGTYTAFDGRTARQEMLRGIDMRTFEMRPLAGSMTGYKGMALFPRRIDGQFVMLGRQDSENIWLLRSDDLYTWDSGTPIMAPKYPWEYVQLGNCGSPLEIDEGWLVFTHGVGMVRGYCIGACLLDKADPSKLLARTPSPLLFPSAEQRGGYVPNVTYSCGGLLDGRRVLLPYAIGDEYSAFAVGTVDDILAAMVPA
;
A
#
# COMPACT_ATOMS: atom_id res chain seq x y z
N MET A 1 -27.62 7.61 -17.91
CA MET A 1 -26.61 6.84 -18.67
C MET A 1 -26.64 5.39 -18.18
N ALA A 2 -26.28 4.39 -19.01
CA ALA A 2 -26.16 3.02 -18.51
C ALA A 2 -24.85 2.87 -17.71
N ALA A 3 -24.91 2.22 -16.55
CA ALA A 3 -23.76 2.13 -15.64
C ALA A 3 -22.50 1.51 -16.27
N ALA A 4 -22.69 0.56 -17.20
CA ALA A 4 -21.61 -0.10 -17.93
C ALA A 4 -20.84 0.81 -18.89
N ASP A 5 -21.42 1.95 -19.28
CA ASP A 5 -20.83 2.89 -20.25
C ASP A 5 -20.13 4.08 -19.56
N VAL A 6 -20.21 4.17 -18.22
CA VAL A 6 -19.65 5.30 -17.44
C VAL A 6 -18.13 5.34 -17.47
N PHE A 7 -17.49 4.17 -17.55
CA PHE A 7 -16.04 4.04 -17.55
C PHE A 7 -15.54 3.39 -18.84
N THR A 8 -14.54 4.01 -19.45
CA THR A 8 -13.72 3.39 -20.49
C THR A 8 -12.51 2.71 -19.84
N LYS A 9 -12.37 1.40 -20.02
CA LYS A 9 -11.20 0.64 -19.54
C LYS A 9 -9.99 0.95 -20.45
N LEU A 10 -8.84 1.19 -19.85
CA LEU A 10 -7.58 1.39 -20.58
C LEU A 10 -6.88 0.05 -20.83
N ASP A 11 -6.19 -0.05 -21.97
CA ASP A 11 -5.34 -1.21 -22.31
C ASP A 11 -3.97 -1.10 -21.61
N LEU A 12 -4.02 -1.09 -20.28
CA LEU A 12 -2.85 -1.00 -19.42
C LEU A 12 -3.10 -1.80 -18.14
N GLU A 13 -2.20 -2.76 -17.88
CA GLU A 13 -2.26 -3.64 -16.70
C GLU A 13 -0.93 -3.60 -15.96
N LEU A 14 -0.99 -3.62 -14.63
CA LEU A 14 0.14 -3.79 -13.73
C LEU A 14 0.10 -5.20 -13.13
N LYS A 15 0.94 -6.08 -13.67
CA LYS A 15 1.04 -7.49 -13.27
C LYS A 15 2.14 -7.73 -12.25
N PRO A 16 2.08 -8.85 -11.51
CA PRO A 16 3.19 -9.29 -10.66
C PRO A 16 4.50 -9.39 -11.43
N ASP A 17 5.60 -9.02 -10.79
CA ASP A 17 6.95 -9.06 -11.36
C ASP A 17 7.91 -9.79 -10.40
N PRO A 18 8.23 -11.07 -10.67
CA PRO A 18 9.13 -11.84 -9.82
C PRO A 18 10.60 -11.40 -9.93
N SER A 19 10.96 -10.56 -10.91
CA SER A 19 12.33 -10.06 -11.07
C SER A 19 12.67 -8.95 -10.07
N ARG A 20 11.64 -8.28 -9.52
CA ARG A 20 11.82 -7.21 -8.53
C ARG A 20 12.01 -7.80 -7.15
N THR A 21 13.26 -7.73 -6.69
CA THR A 21 13.70 -8.35 -5.45
C THR A 21 14.28 -7.33 -4.48
N VAL A 22 14.30 -7.71 -3.20
CA VAL A 22 14.86 -6.93 -2.10
C VAL A 22 15.67 -7.84 -1.18
N ILE A 23 16.77 -7.33 -0.63
CA ILE A 23 17.50 -8.02 0.43
C ILE A 23 16.84 -7.72 1.78
N ARG A 24 16.51 -8.77 2.53
CA ARG A 24 15.87 -8.64 3.84
C ARG A 24 16.42 -9.66 4.85
N PRO A 25 16.23 -9.42 6.16
CA PRO A 25 16.66 -10.35 7.20
C PRO A 25 16.18 -11.78 6.95
N PHE A 26 17.08 -12.74 7.16
CA PHE A 26 16.80 -14.15 7.18
C PHE A 26 17.18 -14.72 8.55
N SER A 27 16.25 -15.44 9.16
CA SER A 27 16.43 -16.07 10.46
C SER A 27 16.20 -17.56 10.34
N PHE A 28 17.05 -18.34 10.99
CA PHE A 28 17.00 -19.79 10.95
C PHE A 28 17.38 -20.36 12.32
N ALA A 29 16.55 -21.26 12.82
CA ALA A 29 16.79 -21.97 14.07
C ALA A 29 16.77 -23.49 13.84
N TYR A 30 17.17 -24.25 14.85
CA TYR A 30 16.79 -25.65 14.92
C TYR A 30 15.30 -25.75 15.30
N PRO A 31 14.58 -26.78 14.86
CA PRO A 31 13.28 -27.08 15.46
C PRO A 31 13.48 -27.32 16.97
N GLU A 32 12.50 -26.92 17.79
CA GLU A 32 12.61 -26.94 19.26
C GLU A 32 13.10 -28.27 19.83
N ALA A 33 12.61 -29.40 19.29
CA ALA A 33 13.03 -30.76 19.68
C ALA A 33 14.53 -31.06 19.45
N PHE A 34 15.23 -30.21 18.71
CA PHE A 34 16.66 -30.33 18.37
C PHE A 34 17.45 -29.10 18.80
N ASP A 35 16.92 -28.21 19.65
CA ASP A 35 17.68 -27.02 20.09
C ASP A 35 18.47 -27.27 21.38
N ASP A 36 18.07 -28.27 22.18
CA ASP A 36 18.69 -28.51 23.49
C ASP A 36 20.15 -29.03 23.39
N GLY A 37 20.98 -28.57 24.32
CA GLY A 37 22.37 -29.01 24.53
C GLY A 37 23.39 -28.63 23.46
N ARG A 38 23.07 -27.71 22.54
CA ARG A 38 23.97 -27.31 21.43
C ARG A 38 24.03 -25.78 21.23
N PRO A 39 25.06 -25.25 20.56
CA PRO A 39 25.04 -23.87 20.08
C PRO A 39 23.84 -23.62 19.16
N SER A 40 23.31 -22.40 19.17
CA SER A 40 22.22 -22.01 18.27
C SER A 40 22.61 -22.25 16.81
N ARG A 41 21.62 -22.47 15.94
CA ARG A 41 21.89 -22.66 14.50
C ARG A 41 22.59 -21.43 13.88
N ALA A 42 22.27 -20.24 14.38
CA ALA A 42 22.96 -18.99 14.06
C ALA A 42 24.46 -19.07 14.40
N GLN A 43 24.80 -19.43 15.64
CA GLN A 43 26.18 -19.60 16.08
C GLN A 43 26.92 -20.66 15.26
N ALA A 44 26.28 -21.80 15.01
CA ALA A 44 26.87 -22.88 14.23
C ALA A 44 27.19 -22.47 12.77
N VAL A 45 26.44 -21.53 12.18
CA VAL A 45 26.77 -20.97 10.86
C VAL A 45 27.97 -20.02 10.96
N VAL A 46 28.00 -19.15 11.97
CA VAL A 46 29.13 -18.25 12.21
C VAL A 46 30.44 -19.02 12.41
N ASP A 47 30.42 -20.06 13.26
CA ASP A 47 31.60 -20.88 13.53
C ASP A 47 32.13 -21.56 12.25
N ARG A 48 31.23 -21.98 11.34
CA ARG A 48 31.62 -22.53 10.04
C ARG A 48 32.26 -21.49 9.13
N VAL A 49 31.73 -20.27 9.09
CA VAL A 49 32.35 -19.17 8.33
C VAL A 49 33.76 -18.90 8.86
N ARG A 50 33.95 -18.81 10.17
CA ARG A 50 35.27 -18.56 10.78
C ARG A 50 36.27 -19.71 10.55
N ALA A 51 35.78 -20.95 10.57
CA ALA A 51 36.59 -22.13 10.31
C ALA A 51 36.94 -22.32 8.81
N THR A 52 36.31 -21.56 7.91
CA THR A 52 36.60 -21.62 6.47
C THR A 52 37.94 -20.97 6.18
N ASP A 53 38.78 -21.62 5.35
CA ASP A 53 40.08 -21.09 4.93
C ASP A 53 39.97 -19.64 4.40
N PRO A 54 40.87 -18.70 4.79
CA PRO A 54 40.77 -17.31 4.38
C PRO A 54 40.71 -17.10 2.86
N ALA A 55 41.48 -17.87 2.06
CA ALA A 55 41.44 -17.73 0.60
C ALA A 55 40.09 -18.16 0.02
N LEU A 56 39.44 -19.16 0.63
CA LEU A 56 38.09 -19.55 0.26
C LEU A 56 37.06 -18.49 0.66
N ARG A 57 37.18 -17.85 1.82
CA ARG A 57 36.29 -16.73 2.21
C ARG A 57 36.36 -15.58 1.22
N THR A 58 37.56 -15.16 0.84
CA THR A 58 37.75 -14.09 -0.16
C THR A 58 37.12 -14.47 -1.50
N ARG A 59 37.25 -15.73 -1.94
CA ARG A 59 36.60 -16.22 -3.16
C ARG A 59 35.07 -16.24 -3.04
N MET A 60 34.52 -16.66 -1.90
CA MET A 60 33.08 -16.64 -1.64
C MET A 60 32.52 -15.22 -1.72
N ARG A 61 33.20 -14.25 -1.07
CA ARG A 61 32.85 -12.83 -1.17
C ARG A 61 32.86 -12.37 -2.62
N ALA A 62 33.94 -12.61 -3.35
CA ALA A 62 34.07 -12.21 -4.76
C ALA A 62 32.95 -12.78 -5.66
N LEU A 63 32.56 -14.05 -5.45
CA LEU A 63 31.48 -14.71 -6.19
C LEU A 63 30.10 -14.11 -5.88
N LEU A 64 29.87 -13.67 -4.63
CA LEU A 64 28.61 -13.07 -4.22
C LEU A 64 28.49 -11.61 -4.64
N THR A 65 29.57 -10.84 -4.57
CA THR A 65 29.56 -9.38 -4.75
C THR A 65 29.04 -8.96 -6.12
N ALA A 66 29.53 -9.54 -7.21
CA ALA A 66 29.17 -9.07 -8.56
C ALA A 66 27.67 -9.28 -8.88
N PRO A 67 27.07 -10.47 -8.69
CA PRO A 67 25.65 -10.67 -8.93
C PRO A 67 24.75 -9.83 -8.01
N MET A 68 25.14 -9.63 -6.75
CA MET A 68 24.35 -8.83 -5.80
C MET A 68 24.37 -7.34 -6.15
N ARG A 69 25.52 -6.78 -6.54
CA ARG A 69 25.62 -5.37 -6.95
C ARG A 69 24.91 -5.06 -8.26
N GLU A 70 24.71 -6.06 -9.11
CA GLU A 70 23.94 -5.91 -10.35
C GLU A 70 22.44 -5.75 -10.08
N ARG A 71 21.91 -6.44 -9.07
CA ARG A 71 20.46 -6.49 -8.77
C ARG A 71 20.02 -5.60 -7.62
N HIS A 72 20.92 -5.30 -6.70
CA HIS A 72 20.62 -4.58 -5.46
C HIS A 72 21.52 -3.38 -5.27
N ARG A 73 20.87 -2.25 -5.00
CA ARG A 73 21.55 -1.05 -4.56
C ARG A 73 22.19 -1.27 -3.20
N ASN A 74 23.45 -0.85 -3.06
CA ASN A 74 24.16 -0.86 -1.78
C ASN A 74 24.21 -2.25 -1.11
N ALA A 75 24.17 -3.35 -1.88
CA ALA A 75 24.09 -4.72 -1.36
C ALA A 75 25.12 -5.03 -0.27
N ASP A 76 26.37 -4.62 -0.50
CA ASP A 76 27.47 -4.76 0.45
C ASP A 76 27.16 -4.09 1.80
N GLN A 77 26.61 -2.87 1.78
CA GLN A 77 26.27 -2.11 2.99
C GLN A 77 25.08 -2.75 3.70
N VAL A 78 24.13 -3.33 2.96
CA VAL A 78 23.02 -4.11 3.54
C VAL A 78 23.55 -5.32 4.30
N PHE A 79 24.51 -6.08 3.73
CA PHE A 79 25.11 -7.21 4.43
C PHE A 79 25.90 -6.79 5.67
N LEU A 80 26.73 -5.76 5.57
CA LEU A 80 27.49 -5.25 6.72
C LEU A 80 26.59 -4.72 7.83
N ARG A 81 25.50 -4.05 7.48
CA ARG A 81 24.48 -3.63 8.46
C ARG A 81 23.80 -4.84 9.09
N ARG A 82 23.47 -5.87 8.30
CA ARG A 82 22.87 -7.10 8.82
C ARG A 82 23.79 -7.80 9.81
N PHE A 83 25.09 -7.84 9.53
CA PHE A 83 26.09 -8.33 10.47
C PHE A 83 26.06 -7.55 11.79
N ALA A 84 26.02 -6.21 11.72
CA ALA A 84 25.94 -5.38 12.92
C ALA A 84 24.66 -5.63 13.75
N GLU A 85 23.52 -5.85 13.09
CA GLU A 85 22.24 -6.18 13.74
C GLU A 85 22.25 -7.52 14.47
N VAL A 86 22.92 -8.54 13.92
CA VAL A 86 22.97 -9.89 14.52
C VAL A 86 24.17 -10.07 15.46
N ARG A 87 25.04 -9.07 15.59
CA ARG A 87 26.28 -9.15 16.38
C ARG A 87 26.01 -9.58 17.82
N ASP A 88 24.96 -9.05 18.42
CA ASP A 88 24.61 -9.36 19.81
C ASP A 88 24.06 -10.80 19.98
N GLU A 89 23.52 -11.40 18.91
CA GLU A 89 23.02 -12.79 18.89
C GLU A 89 24.17 -13.81 18.71
N ILE A 90 25.19 -13.46 17.93
CA ILE A 90 26.30 -14.37 17.55
C ILE A 90 27.54 -14.28 18.45
N GLY A 91 27.46 -13.51 19.53
CA GLY A 91 28.47 -13.43 20.58
C GLY A 91 29.64 -12.47 20.30
N ALA A 92 30.48 -12.29 21.32
CA ALA A 92 31.63 -11.39 21.27
C ALA A 92 32.83 -12.00 20.51
N GLY A 93 33.52 -11.18 19.72
CA GLY A 93 34.74 -11.57 19.00
C GLY A 93 35.16 -10.53 17.97
N GLU A 94 36.43 -10.56 17.58
CA GLU A 94 36.91 -9.81 16.41
C GLU A 94 36.60 -10.61 15.14
N PHE A 95 36.09 -9.91 14.13
CA PHE A 95 35.74 -10.45 12.81
C PHE A 95 36.46 -9.66 11.73
N ASP A 96 37.12 -10.34 10.81
CA ASP A 96 37.71 -9.69 9.63
C ASP A 96 36.62 -9.22 8.64
N GLU A 97 36.99 -8.39 7.66
CA GLU A 97 36.00 -7.83 6.71
C GLU A 97 35.24 -8.88 5.90
N ASP A 98 35.90 -9.99 5.54
CA ASP A 98 35.28 -11.08 4.77
C ASP A 98 34.28 -11.84 5.66
N GLU A 99 34.63 -12.09 6.92
CA GLU A 99 33.75 -12.69 7.92
C GLU A 99 32.51 -11.81 8.16
N GLN A 100 32.69 -10.51 8.38
CA GLN A 100 31.56 -9.58 8.59
C GLN A 100 30.61 -9.59 7.39
N PHE A 101 31.16 -9.49 6.18
CA PHE A 101 30.37 -9.50 4.94
C PHE A 101 29.62 -10.82 4.74
N LEU A 102 30.31 -11.95 4.85
CA LEU A 102 29.73 -13.27 4.60
C LEU A 102 28.69 -13.65 5.65
N ILE A 103 28.94 -13.34 6.94
CA ILE A 103 27.95 -13.54 8.00
C ILE A 103 26.71 -12.70 7.70
N GLY A 104 26.87 -11.41 7.39
CA GLY A 104 25.77 -10.54 6.97
C GLY A 104 24.95 -11.13 5.82
N ALA A 105 25.61 -11.67 4.81
CA ALA A 105 24.98 -12.34 3.67
C ALA A 105 24.22 -13.62 4.07
N TYR A 106 24.79 -14.49 4.92
CA TYR A 106 24.11 -15.71 5.39
C TYR A 106 22.85 -15.43 6.20
N PHE A 107 22.83 -14.31 6.93
CA PHE A 107 21.67 -13.84 7.71
C PHE A 107 20.73 -12.93 6.91
N SER A 108 20.86 -12.96 5.58
CA SER A 108 20.04 -12.24 4.62
C SER A 108 19.43 -13.19 3.59
N GLN A 109 18.33 -12.76 2.98
CA GLN A 109 17.72 -13.45 1.84
C GLN A 109 17.32 -12.43 0.77
N GLU A 110 17.42 -12.85 -0.49
CA GLU A 110 16.82 -12.16 -1.63
C GLU A 110 15.34 -12.56 -1.69
N TYR A 111 14.44 -11.59 -1.79
CA TYR A 111 12.99 -11.81 -1.70
C TYR A 111 12.26 -11.06 -2.80
N ALA A 112 11.47 -11.77 -3.61
CA ALA A 112 10.63 -11.18 -4.65
C ALA A 112 9.30 -10.71 -4.05
N PHE A 113 9.13 -9.39 -3.88
CA PHE A 113 8.08 -8.82 -3.03
C PHE A 113 6.73 -8.59 -3.71
N GLU A 114 6.69 -8.70 -5.03
CA GLU A 114 5.49 -8.58 -5.84
C GLU A 114 5.41 -9.72 -6.87
N SER A 115 5.91 -10.90 -6.51
CA SER A 115 5.97 -12.07 -7.39
C SER A 115 4.64 -12.81 -7.54
N ALA A 116 3.76 -12.72 -6.56
CA ALA A 116 2.48 -13.45 -6.54
C ALA A 116 1.29 -12.57 -6.93
N ALA A 117 1.25 -11.32 -6.46
CA ALA A 117 0.16 -10.40 -6.73
C ALA A 117 0.60 -8.92 -6.60
N LEU A 118 -0.01 -8.03 -7.38
CA LEU A 118 0.23 -6.58 -7.39
C LEU A 118 -1.09 -5.81 -7.59
N PHE A 119 -1.79 -5.50 -6.50
CA PHE A 119 -3.20 -5.10 -6.55
C PHE A 119 -3.57 -4.05 -5.49
N ASN A 120 -4.87 -3.81 -5.31
CA ASN A 120 -5.45 -2.82 -4.40
C ASN A 120 -4.84 -1.41 -4.52
N PRO A 121 -4.91 -0.81 -5.73
CA PRO A 121 -4.29 0.47 -6.01
C PRO A 121 -5.00 1.63 -5.33
N SER A 122 -4.22 2.60 -4.85
CA SER A 122 -4.68 3.95 -4.46
C SER A 122 -3.78 5.00 -5.10
N MET A 123 -4.33 6.16 -5.43
CA MET A 123 -3.62 7.18 -6.18
C MET A 123 -3.80 8.57 -5.57
N VAL A 124 -2.75 9.40 -5.62
CA VAL A 124 -2.80 10.82 -5.28
C VAL A 124 -2.02 11.65 -6.30
N ARG A 125 -2.43 12.91 -6.47
CA ARG A 125 -1.69 13.89 -7.27
C ARG A 125 -0.36 14.20 -6.59
N LEU A 126 0.71 14.25 -7.39
CA LEU A 126 1.98 14.81 -6.98
C LEU A 126 2.04 16.30 -7.34
N PRO A 127 2.67 17.14 -6.51
CA PRO A 127 3.08 18.48 -6.92
C PRO A 127 3.93 18.44 -8.19
N ASP A 128 3.81 19.47 -9.03
CA ASP A 128 4.52 19.52 -10.33
C ASP A 128 6.06 19.52 -10.16
N ASP A 129 6.56 19.95 -8.99
CA ASP A 129 7.97 19.96 -8.61
C ASP A 129 8.43 18.74 -7.79
N ALA A 130 7.53 17.78 -7.52
CA ALA A 130 7.82 16.66 -6.63
C ALA A 130 8.84 15.65 -7.19
N LEU A 131 9.04 15.63 -8.51
CA LEU A 131 9.99 14.77 -9.20
C LEU A 131 10.94 15.63 -10.03
N GLU A 132 12.03 16.05 -9.40
CA GLU A 132 13.05 16.91 -10.02
C GLU A 132 13.51 16.38 -11.40
N GLY A 133 13.53 17.27 -12.39
CA GLY A 133 14.04 16.98 -13.73
C GLY A 133 13.10 16.19 -14.66
N GLN A 134 11.86 15.94 -14.26
CA GLN A 134 10.84 15.26 -15.08
C GLN A 134 9.62 16.17 -15.29
N PRO A 135 9.70 17.15 -16.21
CA PRO A 135 8.58 18.05 -16.48
C PRO A 135 7.44 17.30 -17.15
N SER A 136 6.23 17.48 -16.62
CA SER A 136 5.04 16.84 -17.19
C SER A 136 4.59 17.48 -18.49
N GLU A 137 3.91 16.68 -19.32
CA GLU A 137 3.23 17.20 -20.50
C GLU A 137 2.24 18.31 -20.10
N PRO A 138 2.13 19.43 -20.84
CA PRO A 138 1.16 20.48 -20.53
C PRO A 138 -0.26 19.93 -20.38
N GLY A 139 -0.88 20.18 -19.22
CA GLY A 139 -2.23 19.69 -18.92
C GLY A 139 -2.29 18.22 -18.44
N ALA A 140 -1.14 17.59 -18.21
CA ALA A 140 -1.06 16.31 -17.52
C ALA A 140 -0.94 16.47 -16.00
N VAL A 141 -1.38 15.44 -15.30
CA VAL A 141 -1.26 15.31 -13.85
C VAL A 141 -0.24 14.23 -13.54
N ARG A 142 0.78 14.59 -12.76
CA ARG A 142 1.72 13.65 -12.16
C ARG A 142 1.07 12.99 -10.95
N PHE A 143 1.28 11.69 -10.74
CA PHE A 143 0.69 10.98 -9.62
C PHE A 143 1.65 10.00 -8.94
N LEU A 144 1.32 9.69 -7.69
CA LEU A 144 1.84 8.56 -6.93
C LEU A 144 0.75 7.50 -6.83
N LEU A 145 1.09 6.27 -7.18
CA LEU A 145 0.23 5.10 -7.08
C LEU A 145 0.82 4.14 -6.05
N SER A 146 0.10 3.87 -4.96
CA SER A 146 0.45 2.77 -4.05
C SER A 146 -0.23 1.49 -4.48
N LEU A 147 0.48 0.38 -4.36
CA LEU A 147 0.00 -0.97 -4.64
C LEU A 147 0.34 -1.91 -3.48
N ARG A 148 -0.51 -2.91 -3.29
CA ARG A 148 -0.25 -4.06 -2.44
C ARG A 148 0.54 -5.10 -3.21
N GLY A 149 1.81 -5.30 -2.83
CA GLY A 149 2.68 -6.35 -3.37
C GLY A 149 2.68 -7.59 -2.48
N ILE A 150 2.40 -8.76 -3.06
CA ILE A 150 2.50 -10.06 -2.39
C ILE A 150 3.67 -10.85 -2.96
N GLY A 151 4.56 -11.30 -2.07
CA GLY A 151 5.68 -12.18 -2.41
C GLY A 151 5.52 -13.59 -1.84
N GLU A 152 6.65 -14.30 -1.77
CA GLU A 152 6.71 -15.64 -1.16
C GLU A 152 6.17 -15.64 0.28
N GLY A 153 5.44 -16.69 0.65
CA GLY A 153 4.85 -16.80 1.99
C GLY A 153 3.68 -15.86 2.24
N HIS A 154 3.14 -15.22 1.18
CA HIS A 154 1.98 -14.33 1.21
C HIS A 154 2.13 -13.09 2.09
N ILE A 155 3.36 -12.61 2.29
CA ILE A 155 3.62 -11.39 3.06
C ILE A 155 3.20 -10.18 2.23
N SER A 156 2.27 -9.39 2.79
CA SER A 156 1.79 -8.15 2.18
C SER A 156 2.72 -6.98 2.42
N SER A 157 3.10 -6.30 1.35
CA SER A 157 3.93 -5.10 1.34
C SER A 157 3.25 -3.96 0.59
N VAL A 158 3.70 -2.73 0.81
CA VAL A 158 3.32 -1.57 -0.01
C VAL A 158 4.49 -1.21 -0.92
N THR A 159 4.22 -1.11 -2.21
CA THR A 159 5.15 -0.63 -3.25
C THR A 159 4.52 0.54 -4.00
N PHE A 160 5.35 1.37 -4.62
CA PHE A 160 4.87 2.55 -5.33
C PHE A 160 5.18 2.49 -6.84
N ARG A 161 4.38 3.23 -7.60
CA ARG A 161 4.63 3.62 -9.00
C ARG A 161 4.35 5.11 -9.16
N THR A 162 4.95 5.71 -10.16
CA THR A 162 4.64 7.08 -10.61
C THR A 162 4.26 7.06 -12.07
N GLY A 163 3.73 8.18 -12.54
CA GLY A 163 3.39 8.35 -13.93
C GLY A 163 2.63 9.63 -14.17
N GLU A 164 2.20 9.81 -15.41
CA GLU A 164 1.44 10.95 -15.86
C GLU A 164 0.13 10.53 -16.51
N TRP A 165 -0.91 11.31 -16.20
CA TRP A 165 -2.20 11.20 -16.85
C TRP A 165 -2.54 12.51 -17.55
N GLY A 166 -2.51 12.47 -18.88
CA GLY A 166 -2.56 13.63 -19.76
C GLY A 166 -3.91 13.88 -20.44
N PRO A 167 -3.96 14.89 -21.33
CA PRO A 167 -5.07 15.09 -22.26
C PRO A 167 -5.35 13.83 -23.11
N GLY A 168 -6.61 13.66 -23.52
CA GLY A 168 -7.03 12.50 -24.34
C GLY A 168 -6.92 11.14 -23.61
N ASP A 169 -6.98 11.16 -22.28
CA ASP A 169 -6.89 9.99 -21.40
C ASP A 169 -5.62 9.16 -21.56
N ARG A 170 -4.55 9.81 -22.05
CA ARG A 170 -3.22 9.22 -22.15
C ARG A 170 -2.65 8.97 -20.75
N LEU A 171 -2.60 7.71 -20.34
CA LEU A 171 -1.95 7.26 -19.10
C LEU A 171 -0.59 6.64 -19.42
N VAL A 172 0.47 7.16 -18.81
CA VAL A 172 1.83 6.63 -18.92
C VAL A 172 2.37 6.37 -17.53
N LEU A 173 2.78 5.13 -17.25
CA LEU A 173 3.50 4.78 -16.03
C LEU A 173 5.00 4.96 -16.26
N ASP A 174 5.69 5.51 -15.26
CA ASP A 174 7.14 5.51 -15.28
C ASP A 174 7.65 4.07 -15.09
N PRO A 175 8.70 3.65 -15.82
CA PRO A 175 9.29 2.32 -15.62
C PRO A 175 9.76 2.16 -14.16
N PRO A 176 9.34 1.09 -13.45
CA PRO A 176 9.82 0.86 -12.10
C PRO A 176 11.30 0.50 -12.10
N SER A 177 12.02 0.91 -11.05
CA SER A 177 13.39 0.43 -10.83
C SER A 177 13.39 -1.07 -10.60
N ALA A 178 14.37 -1.77 -11.18
CA ALA A 178 14.61 -3.19 -10.93
C ALA A 178 15.07 -3.47 -9.48
N ASN A 179 15.52 -2.44 -8.76
CA ASN A 179 15.98 -2.56 -7.38
C ASN A 179 14.81 -2.40 -6.41
N GLY A 180 14.76 -3.25 -5.38
CA GLY A 180 13.98 -3.03 -4.17
C GLY A 180 14.89 -2.63 -3.02
N VAL A 181 14.49 -1.61 -2.25
CA VAL A 181 15.20 -1.10 -1.09
C VAL A 181 14.21 -1.00 0.08
N PRO A 182 14.44 -1.74 1.19
CA PRO A 182 13.60 -1.60 2.36
C PRO A 182 13.98 -0.30 3.09
N PRO A 183 13.02 0.43 3.67
CA PRO A 183 13.33 1.59 4.48
C PRO A 183 14.20 1.23 5.69
N GLN A 184 15.04 2.17 6.12
CA GLN A 184 15.67 2.12 7.42
C GLN A 184 14.65 2.45 8.50
N ILE A 185 14.63 1.63 9.54
CA ILE A 185 13.66 1.74 10.63
C ILE A 185 14.29 2.55 11.76
N ASP A 186 13.75 3.74 11.99
CA ASP A 186 14.05 4.62 13.10
C ASP A 186 12.92 4.53 14.13
N ARG A 187 13.15 3.73 15.19
CA ARG A 187 12.20 3.57 16.29
C ARG A 187 12.49 4.61 17.35
N THR A 188 11.70 5.68 17.35
CA THR A 188 11.79 6.76 18.33
C THR A 188 10.91 6.52 19.56
N GLU A 189 9.78 5.80 19.42
CA GLU A 189 8.81 5.56 20.50
C GLU A 189 8.19 4.15 20.40
N ALA A 190 7.51 3.69 21.46
CA ALA A 190 7.08 2.29 21.58
C ALA A 190 6.00 1.86 20.55
N ASP A 191 5.14 2.78 20.13
CA ASP A 191 3.92 2.44 19.39
C ASP A 191 3.92 2.91 17.93
N TRP A 192 4.91 3.68 17.50
CA TRP A 192 5.04 4.11 16.10
C TRP A 192 6.46 3.99 15.59
N VAL A 193 6.59 4.00 14.27
CA VAL A 193 7.89 3.88 13.60
C VAL A 193 8.06 4.94 12.52
N ARG A 194 9.25 5.50 12.44
CA ARG A 194 9.70 6.31 11.31
C ARG A 194 10.50 5.45 10.35
N LEU A 195 10.16 5.52 9.08
CA LEU A 195 10.80 4.83 7.97
C LEU A 195 11.55 5.85 7.13
N ARG A 196 12.85 5.65 6.93
CA ARG A 196 13.70 6.51 6.10
C ARG A 196 14.14 5.76 4.85
N CYS A 197 13.85 6.33 3.68
CA CYS A 197 14.14 5.74 2.37
C CYS A 197 15.30 6.48 1.69
N GLU A 198 16.31 6.91 2.46
CA GLU A 198 17.45 7.67 1.94
C GLU A 198 18.28 6.88 0.91
N ASP A 199 18.31 5.54 1.04
CA ASP A 199 18.97 4.63 0.12
C ASP A 199 18.23 4.45 -1.22
N SER A 200 16.97 4.88 -1.27
CA SER A 200 16.10 4.84 -2.45
C SER A 200 16.29 6.11 -3.28
N ARG A 201 16.58 5.98 -4.57
CA ARG A 201 16.67 7.15 -5.48
C ARG A 201 15.37 7.46 -6.19
N ASP A 202 14.50 6.45 -6.31
CA ASP A 202 13.20 6.53 -6.96
C ASP A 202 12.14 5.87 -6.08
N VAL A 203 10.94 6.45 -6.00
CA VAL A 203 9.91 5.96 -5.08
C VAL A 203 9.50 4.50 -5.35
N SER A 204 9.65 4.01 -6.59
CA SER A 204 9.38 2.61 -6.92
C SER A 204 10.37 1.64 -6.27
N GLU A 205 11.57 2.09 -5.89
CA GLU A 205 12.54 1.27 -5.14
C GLU A 205 12.08 1.04 -3.70
N THR A 206 11.24 1.93 -3.15
CA THR A 206 10.80 1.84 -1.75
C THR A 206 9.75 0.74 -1.57
N VAL A 207 10.06 -0.24 -0.71
CA VAL A 207 9.14 -1.33 -0.35
C VAL A 207 8.90 -1.35 1.14
N ILE A 208 7.66 -1.06 1.56
CA ILE A 208 7.27 -1.01 2.97
C ILE A 208 6.70 -2.38 3.37
N PHE A 209 7.46 -3.10 4.18
CA PHE A 209 7.02 -4.35 4.82
C PHE A 209 6.36 -4.09 6.18
N PRO A 210 5.67 -5.11 6.74
CA PRO A 210 5.33 -5.13 8.15
C PRO A 210 6.53 -4.87 9.06
N VAL A 211 6.42 -3.85 9.93
CA VAL A 211 7.44 -3.49 10.91
C VAL A 211 6.94 -3.63 12.34
N LEU A 212 5.65 -3.38 12.57
CA LEU A 212 5.02 -3.49 13.89
C LEU A 212 4.43 -4.90 14.09
N PRO A 213 4.36 -5.41 15.34
CA PRO A 213 3.76 -6.72 15.62
C PRO A 213 2.32 -6.86 15.10
N SER A 214 1.53 -5.78 15.14
CA SER A 214 0.17 -5.70 14.60
C SER A 214 0.07 -5.95 13.10
N GLN A 215 1.17 -5.80 12.37
CA GLN A 215 1.22 -5.90 10.93
C GLN A 215 1.78 -7.26 10.49
N ARG A 216 2.07 -8.20 11.40
CA ARG A 216 2.88 -9.40 11.12
C ARG A 216 2.42 -10.21 9.90
N GLN A 217 1.12 -10.19 9.57
CA GLN A 217 0.56 -10.85 8.39
C GLN A 217 0.30 -9.90 7.21
N GLY A 218 0.37 -8.59 7.40
CA GLY A 218 0.37 -7.65 6.30
C GLY A 218 0.07 -6.20 6.66
N VAL A 219 0.53 -5.33 5.76
CA VAL A 219 0.03 -3.96 5.54
C VAL A 219 -0.93 -4.06 4.36
N GLU A 220 -2.23 -3.84 4.56
CA GLU A 220 -3.27 -4.09 3.56
C GLU A 220 -4.02 -2.80 3.17
N ASP A 221 -4.34 -2.69 1.88
CA ASP A 221 -5.35 -1.77 1.32
C ASP A 221 -5.14 -0.30 1.69
N LEU A 222 -3.92 0.20 1.42
CA LEU A 222 -3.52 1.59 1.68
C LEU A 222 -4.37 2.56 0.84
N ARG A 223 -5.09 3.44 1.53
CA ARG A 223 -5.91 4.52 0.96
C ARG A 223 -5.22 5.85 1.17
N LEU A 224 -4.62 6.37 0.12
CA LEU A 224 -3.91 7.65 0.11
C LEU A 224 -4.87 8.82 -0.11
N VAL A 225 -4.52 9.96 0.47
CA VAL A 225 -5.15 11.26 0.25
C VAL A 225 -4.10 12.37 0.34
N THR A 226 -4.21 13.37 -0.54
CA THR A 226 -3.54 14.67 -0.34
C THR A 226 -4.40 15.49 0.60
N PHE A 227 -4.04 15.51 1.88
CA PHE A 227 -4.76 16.24 2.91
C PHE A 227 -4.28 17.69 2.98
N THR A 228 -5.21 18.65 2.89
CA THR A 228 -4.94 20.08 3.04
C THR A 228 -5.44 20.55 4.41
N ASP A 229 -4.53 20.99 5.29
CA ASP A 229 -4.92 21.54 6.60
C ASP A 229 -5.32 23.03 6.48
N HIS A 230 -5.82 23.61 7.58
CA HIS A 230 -6.35 24.97 7.65
C HIS A 230 -5.31 26.07 7.32
N ASP A 231 -4.03 25.78 7.47
CA ASP A 231 -2.91 26.64 7.10
C ASP A 231 -2.53 26.52 5.60
N GLY A 232 -3.22 25.67 4.85
CA GLY A 232 -2.95 25.40 3.43
C GLY A 232 -1.82 24.40 3.19
N VAL A 233 -1.19 23.87 4.24
CA VAL A 233 -0.14 22.86 4.09
C VAL A 233 -0.76 21.56 3.59
N GLN A 234 -0.17 21.02 2.53
CA GLN A 234 -0.55 19.73 1.96
C GLN A 234 0.36 18.62 2.46
N SER A 235 -0.23 17.47 2.78
CA SER A 235 0.51 16.27 3.15
C SER A 235 -0.13 15.02 2.56
N VAL A 236 0.70 14.03 2.22
CA VAL A 236 0.20 12.73 1.75
C VAL A 236 -0.02 11.84 2.97
N ILE A 237 -1.29 11.51 3.22
CA ILE A 237 -1.71 10.67 4.33
C ILE A 237 -2.37 9.41 3.76
N GLY A 238 -2.03 8.28 4.35
CA GLY A 238 -2.54 6.98 4.02
C GLY A 238 -3.21 6.34 5.24
N THR A 239 -4.34 5.68 5.04
CA THR A 239 -4.95 4.80 6.04
C THR A 239 -4.92 3.38 5.52
N TYR A 240 -4.57 2.42 6.38
CA TYR A 240 -4.44 1.02 5.97
C TYR A 240 -4.85 0.08 7.09
N THR A 241 -5.12 -1.17 6.71
CA THR A 241 -5.41 -2.24 7.66
C THR A 241 -4.11 -2.96 8.03
N ALA A 242 -3.75 -2.93 9.31
CA ALA A 242 -2.74 -3.82 9.87
C ALA A 242 -3.39 -5.12 10.35
N PHE A 243 -2.83 -6.25 9.95
CA PHE A 243 -3.34 -7.58 10.30
C PHE A 243 -2.24 -8.44 10.93
N ASP A 244 -2.51 -9.02 12.10
CA ASP A 244 -1.57 -9.89 12.82
C ASP A 244 -1.85 -11.40 12.63
N GLY A 245 -2.90 -11.74 11.88
CA GLY A 245 -3.39 -13.11 11.70
C GLY A 245 -4.66 -13.42 12.49
N ARG A 246 -5.04 -12.57 13.45
CA ARG A 246 -6.21 -12.74 14.32
C ARG A 246 -7.06 -11.49 14.41
N THR A 247 -6.42 -10.35 14.57
CA THR A 247 -7.06 -9.04 14.75
C THR A 247 -6.66 -8.10 13.62
N ALA A 248 -7.62 -7.28 13.18
CA ALA A 248 -7.39 -6.20 12.25
C ALA A 248 -7.55 -4.88 12.99
N ARG A 249 -6.68 -3.91 12.69
CA ARG A 249 -6.83 -2.54 13.16
C ARG A 249 -6.43 -1.56 12.07
N GLN A 250 -6.94 -0.33 12.18
CA GLN A 250 -6.54 0.76 11.30
C GLN A 250 -5.28 1.44 11.82
N GLU A 251 -4.38 1.69 10.89
CA GLU A 251 -3.16 2.45 11.12
C GLU A 251 -3.02 3.50 10.03
N MET A 252 -2.18 4.49 10.30
CA MET A 252 -1.91 5.61 9.42
C MET A 252 -0.47 5.56 8.94
N LEU A 253 -0.29 5.82 7.64
CA LEU A 253 0.99 6.06 7.00
C LEU A 253 1.04 7.53 6.59
N ARG A 254 1.98 8.32 7.10
CA ARG A 254 2.13 9.73 6.71
C ARG A 254 3.45 9.92 5.99
N GLY A 255 3.41 10.33 4.74
CA GLY A 255 4.60 10.69 3.96
C GLY A 255 4.93 12.16 4.18
N ILE A 256 6.02 12.44 4.90
CA ILE A 256 6.48 13.81 5.15
C ILE A 256 7.03 14.44 3.86
N ASP A 257 7.71 13.63 3.03
CA ASP A 257 8.40 14.07 1.81
C ASP A 257 8.58 12.93 0.76
N MET A 258 7.78 11.86 0.84
CA MET A 258 7.92 10.62 0.03
C MET A 258 9.23 9.84 0.20
N ARG A 259 10.17 10.34 1.00
CA ARG A 259 11.40 9.65 1.41
C ARG A 259 11.32 9.20 2.86
N THR A 260 10.52 9.89 3.66
CA THR A 260 10.29 9.65 5.07
C THR A 260 8.81 9.37 5.30
N PHE A 261 8.51 8.21 5.89
CA PHE A 261 7.17 7.81 6.25
C PHE A 261 7.07 7.58 7.75
N GLU A 262 5.93 7.94 8.34
CA GLU A 262 5.60 7.55 9.71
C GLU A 262 4.44 6.57 9.68
N MET A 263 4.58 5.43 10.37
CA MET A 263 3.51 4.46 10.56
C MET A 263 3.06 4.50 12.01
N ARG A 264 1.81 4.92 12.22
CA ARG A 264 1.23 5.14 13.55
C ARG A 264 -0.10 4.40 13.69
N PRO A 265 -0.35 3.68 14.79
CA PRO A 265 -1.65 3.09 15.06
C PRO A 265 -2.70 4.15 15.36
N LEU A 266 -3.94 3.87 14.95
CA LEU A 266 -5.09 4.69 15.34
C LEU A 266 -5.72 4.13 16.62
N ALA A 267 -6.02 5.02 17.57
CA ALA A 267 -6.66 4.71 18.84
C ALA A 267 -8.17 5.00 18.79
N GLY A 268 -8.89 4.52 19.80
CA GLY A 268 -10.32 4.75 19.97
C GLY A 268 -11.20 3.59 19.48
N SER A 269 -12.46 3.65 19.86
CA SER A 269 -13.40 2.53 19.67
C SER A 269 -13.75 2.23 18.20
N MET A 270 -13.47 3.13 17.27
CA MET A 270 -13.81 2.99 15.85
C MET A 270 -12.68 2.41 14.98
N THR A 271 -11.51 2.08 15.56
CA THR A 271 -10.30 1.72 14.78
C THR A 271 -10.03 0.22 14.67
N GLY A 272 -10.77 -0.63 15.39
CA GLY A 272 -10.67 -2.10 15.32
C GLY A 272 -11.29 -2.76 14.07
N TYR A 273 -11.52 -1.98 13.01
CA TYR A 273 -12.26 -2.40 11.81
C TYR A 273 -11.44 -2.18 10.53
N LYS A 274 -12.05 -2.35 9.35
CA LYS A 274 -11.38 -2.19 8.04
C LYS A 274 -11.90 -1.00 7.24
N GLY A 275 -11.06 -0.49 6.36
CA GLY A 275 -11.45 0.44 5.29
C GLY A 275 -11.78 1.84 5.79
N MET A 276 -11.01 2.39 6.73
CA MET A 276 -11.11 3.82 7.04
C MET A 276 -10.49 4.63 5.89
N ALA A 277 -11.12 5.75 5.52
CA ALA A 277 -10.66 6.64 4.46
C ALA A 277 -10.86 8.10 4.87
N LEU A 278 -9.76 8.85 4.97
CA LEU A 278 -9.73 10.26 5.38
C LEU A 278 -10.25 11.17 4.27
N PHE A 279 -11.12 12.12 4.62
CA PHE A 279 -11.50 13.22 3.71
C PHE A 279 -10.30 14.14 3.45
N PRO A 280 -10.18 14.78 2.27
CA PRO A 280 -9.00 15.55 1.89
C PRO A 280 -8.82 16.87 2.65
N ARG A 281 -9.75 17.22 3.54
CA ARG A 281 -9.68 18.37 4.44
C ARG A 281 -10.62 18.18 5.63
N ARG A 282 -10.50 19.05 6.62
CA ARG A 282 -11.46 19.14 7.73
C ARG A 282 -12.84 19.61 7.24
N ILE A 283 -13.88 19.19 7.96
CA ILE A 283 -15.27 19.64 7.75
C ILE A 283 -15.79 20.13 9.11
N ASP A 284 -16.23 21.38 9.16
CA ASP A 284 -16.60 22.08 10.40
C ASP A 284 -15.51 22.02 11.49
N GLY A 285 -14.23 22.16 11.07
CA GLY A 285 -13.07 22.15 11.97
C GLY A 285 -12.60 20.77 12.44
N GLN A 286 -13.32 19.70 12.09
CA GLN A 286 -13.01 18.33 12.51
C GLN A 286 -12.40 17.49 11.40
N PHE A 287 -11.58 16.51 11.77
CA PHE A 287 -11.20 15.43 10.87
C PHE A 287 -12.40 14.52 10.63
N VAL A 288 -12.54 14.05 9.40
CA VAL A 288 -13.66 13.19 8.99
C VAL A 288 -13.11 11.99 8.23
N MET A 289 -13.61 10.80 8.55
CA MET A 289 -13.30 9.56 7.83
C MET A 289 -14.59 8.83 7.43
N LEU A 290 -14.57 8.16 6.29
CA LEU A 290 -15.51 7.07 6.02
C LEU A 290 -14.94 5.77 6.58
N GLY A 291 -15.81 4.83 6.98
CA GLY A 291 -15.41 3.51 7.47
C GLY A 291 -16.49 2.45 7.27
N ARG A 292 -16.26 1.24 7.79
CA ARG A 292 -17.21 0.12 7.83
C ARG A 292 -17.16 -0.59 9.19
N GLN A 293 -17.67 0.07 10.23
CA GLN A 293 -17.52 -0.32 11.64
C GLN A 293 -18.36 -1.54 12.03
N ASP A 294 -19.49 -1.77 11.36
CA ASP A 294 -20.34 -2.95 11.57
C ASP A 294 -20.10 -4.06 10.54
N SER A 295 -19.04 -3.93 9.72
CA SER A 295 -18.72 -4.82 8.60
C SER A 295 -19.73 -4.84 7.45
N GLU A 296 -20.74 -3.98 7.45
CA GLU A 296 -21.83 -3.99 6.45
C GLU A 296 -22.08 -2.61 5.82
N ASN A 297 -22.19 -1.56 6.64
CA ASN A 297 -22.64 -0.23 6.23
C ASN A 297 -21.46 0.74 6.08
N ILE A 298 -21.64 1.81 5.30
CA ILE A 298 -20.71 2.94 5.33
C ILE A 298 -21.04 3.82 6.52
N TRP A 299 -20.02 4.12 7.31
CA TRP A 299 -20.08 5.00 8.47
C TRP A 299 -19.34 6.30 8.20
N LEU A 300 -19.83 7.39 8.79
CA LEU A 300 -19.16 8.68 8.89
C LEU A 300 -18.60 8.82 10.31
N LEU A 301 -17.29 9.00 10.41
CA LEU A 301 -16.55 9.16 11.65
C LEU A 301 -16.07 10.61 11.75
N ARG A 302 -16.06 11.15 12.97
CA ARG A 302 -15.57 12.50 13.26
C ARG A 302 -14.60 12.46 14.42
N SER A 303 -13.56 13.28 14.35
CA SER A 303 -12.61 13.48 15.45
C SER A 303 -12.00 14.88 15.45
N ASP A 304 -11.63 15.34 16.64
CA ASP A 304 -10.88 16.59 16.83
C ASP A 304 -9.36 16.39 16.62
N ASP A 305 -8.90 15.14 16.65
CA ASP A 305 -7.52 14.77 16.38
C ASP A 305 -7.40 13.65 15.33
N LEU A 306 -6.26 13.59 14.66
CA LEU A 306 -6.07 12.69 13.52
C LEU A 306 -5.91 11.21 13.94
N TYR A 307 -5.57 10.95 15.20
CA TYR A 307 -5.10 9.63 15.66
C TYR A 307 -6.09 8.89 16.56
N THR A 308 -7.09 9.56 17.12
CA THR A 308 -8.08 8.98 18.05
C THR A 308 -9.47 9.09 17.44
N TRP A 309 -10.20 7.98 17.32
CA TRP A 309 -11.50 7.92 16.67
C TRP A 309 -12.49 7.13 17.54
N ASP A 310 -13.35 7.84 18.26
CA ASP A 310 -14.28 7.24 19.23
C ASP A 310 -15.75 7.30 18.84
N SER A 311 -16.10 8.07 17.80
CA SER A 311 -17.49 8.29 17.42
C SER A 311 -17.71 8.14 15.92
N GLY A 312 -18.90 7.65 15.58
CA GLY A 312 -19.32 7.45 14.20
C GLY A 312 -20.80 7.16 14.10
N THR A 313 -21.36 7.37 12.91
CA THR A 313 -22.76 7.03 12.59
C THR A 313 -22.86 6.35 11.24
N PRO A 314 -23.72 5.32 11.07
CA PRO A 314 -23.97 4.74 9.76
C PRO A 314 -24.73 5.76 8.89
N ILE A 315 -24.27 5.95 7.64
CA ILE A 315 -24.84 6.94 6.70
C ILE A 315 -25.38 6.29 5.43
N MET A 316 -24.96 5.07 5.10
CA MET A 316 -25.43 4.37 3.91
C MET A 316 -25.40 2.85 4.13
N ALA A 317 -26.58 2.24 3.98
CA ALA A 317 -26.78 0.79 4.06
C ALA A 317 -27.02 0.17 2.66
N PRO A 318 -26.75 -1.15 2.50
CA PRO A 318 -27.14 -1.88 1.30
C PRO A 318 -28.60 -1.70 0.89
N LYS A 319 -28.87 -1.43 -0.40
CA LYS A 319 -30.21 -1.30 -1.01
C LYS A 319 -30.33 -2.11 -2.30
N TYR A 320 -29.24 -2.31 -3.04
CA TYR A 320 -29.26 -2.98 -4.33
C TYR A 320 -28.63 -4.39 -4.29
N PRO A 321 -29.04 -5.32 -5.18
CA PRO A 321 -28.57 -6.72 -5.12
C PRO A 321 -27.06 -6.95 -5.16
N TRP A 322 -26.32 -6.03 -5.78
CA TRP A 322 -24.86 -6.10 -5.90
C TRP A 322 -24.12 -5.69 -4.61
N GLU A 323 -24.84 -5.16 -3.62
CA GLU A 323 -24.30 -4.68 -2.33
C GLU A 323 -24.92 -5.37 -1.10
N TYR A 324 -25.82 -6.34 -1.27
CA TYR A 324 -26.59 -6.96 -0.17
C TYR A 324 -25.76 -7.64 0.94
N VAL A 325 -24.53 -8.07 0.67
CA VAL A 325 -23.70 -8.68 1.72
C VAL A 325 -22.99 -7.62 2.55
N GLN A 326 -22.45 -6.60 1.89
CA GLN A 326 -21.77 -5.47 2.52
C GLN A 326 -21.44 -4.39 1.49
N LEU A 327 -21.25 -3.18 2.01
CA LEU A 327 -20.77 -2.00 1.30
C LEU A 327 -19.52 -1.44 1.99
N GLY A 328 -18.61 -0.85 1.24
CA GLY A 328 -17.51 -0.06 1.82
C GLY A 328 -17.03 1.02 0.86
N ASN A 329 -16.28 2.00 1.37
CA ASN A 329 -15.59 2.96 0.52
C ASN A 329 -14.39 2.28 -0.18
N CYS A 330 -14.11 2.70 -1.41
CA CYS A 330 -12.87 2.36 -2.09
C CYS A 330 -11.72 3.15 -1.45
N GLY A 331 -11.84 4.48 -1.37
CA GLY A 331 -10.81 5.33 -0.79
C GLY A 331 -11.33 6.68 -0.34
N SER A 332 -10.44 7.66 -0.28
CA SER A 332 -10.78 9.03 0.10
C SER A 332 -11.88 9.62 -0.81
N PRO A 333 -12.89 10.31 -0.25
CA PRO A 333 -13.87 11.06 -1.04
C PRO A 333 -13.22 12.13 -1.92
N LEU A 334 -13.70 12.27 -3.15
CA LEU A 334 -13.27 13.28 -4.10
C LEU A 334 -14.17 14.52 -3.96
N GLU A 335 -13.57 15.69 -3.71
CA GLU A 335 -14.30 16.95 -3.63
C GLU A 335 -14.68 17.44 -5.04
N ILE A 336 -15.98 17.57 -5.30
CA ILE A 336 -16.53 18.16 -6.53
C ILE A 336 -17.46 19.32 -6.18
N ASP A 337 -17.98 20.02 -7.19
CA ASP A 337 -18.89 21.16 -6.96
C ASP A 337 -20.22 20.70 -6.34
N GLU A 338 -20.71 19.54 -6.75
CA GLU A 338 -21.99 18.96 -6.36
C GLU A 338 -21.98 18.31 -4.97
N GLY A 339 -20.81 18.00 -4.41
CA GLY A 339 -20.70 17.23 -3.17
C GLY A 339 -19.36 16.50 -3.00
N TRP A 340 -19.40 15.46 -2.19
CA TRP A 340 -18.32 14.48 -2.05
C TRP A 340 -18.64 13.25 -2.89
N LEU A 341 -17.91 13.05 -3.98
CA LEU A 341 -18.01 11.84 -4.79
C LEU A 341 -17.22 10.71 -4.11
N VAL A 342 -17.92 9.63 -3.77
CA VAL A 342 -17.33 8.47 -3.10
C VAL A 342 -17.47 7.26 -4.00
N PHE A 343 -16.34 6.67 -4.39
CA PHE A 343 -16.36 5.33 -4.97
C PHE A 343 -16.56 4.30 -3.87
N THR A 344 -17.46 3.35 -4.12
CA THR A 344 -17.82 2.30 -3.17
C THR A 344 -17.56 0.93 -3.78
N HIS A 345 -17.24 -0.06 -2.95
CA HIS A 345 -17.30 -1.47 -3.33
C HIS A 345 -18.51 -2.12 -2.67
N GLY A 346 -19.21 -2.97 -3.41
CA GLY A 346 -20.33 -3.77 -2.93
C GLY A 346 -20.07 -5.25 -3.15
N VAL A 347 -20.58 -6.08 -2.25
CA VAL A 347 -20.47 -7.54 -2.34
C VAL A 347 -21.85 -8.14 -2.64
N GLY A 348 -21.94 -8.77 -3.81
CA GLY A 348 -23.16 -9.39 -4.32
C GLY A 348 -23.11 -10.92 -4.31
N MET A 349 -23.91 -11.50 -5.21
CA MET A 349 -24.03 -12.95 -5.39
C MET A 349 -22.66 -13.61 -5.64
N VAL A 350 -22.46 -14.81 -5.08
CA VAL A 350 -21.21 -15.60 -5.21
C VAL A 350 -19.98 -14.80 -4.80
N ARG A 351 -20.13 -13.89 -3.82
CA ARG A 351 -19.07 -13.00 -3.33
C ARG A 351 -18.45 -12.15 -4.46
N GLY A 352 -19.24 -11.76 -5.45
CA GLY A 352 -18.78 -10.85 -6.50
C GLY A 352 -18.56 -9.45 -5.95
N TYR A 353 -17.33 -8.95 -6.02
CA TYR A 353 -17.02 -7.56 -5.67
C TYR A 353 -17.11 -6.69 -6.91
N CYS A 354 -17.89 -5.62 -6.82
CA CYS A 354 -18.03 -4.63 -7.88
C CYS A 354 -17.87 -3.22 -7.31
N ILE A 355 -17.58 -2.25 -8.17
CA ILE A 355 -17.43 -0.85 -7.79
C ILE A 355 -18.66 -0.07 -8.24
N GLY A 356 -19.24 0.71 -7.33
CA GLY A 356 -20.24 1.73 -7.60
C GLY A 356 -19.79 3.11 -7.10
N ALA A 357 -20.74 4.03 -6.99
CA ALA A 357 -20.47 5.35 -6.42
C ALA A 357 -21.68 5.94 -5.71
N CYS A 358 -21.41 6.87 -4.79
CA CYS A 358 -22.42 7.73 -4.20
C CYS A 358 -21.94 9.18 -4.07
N LEU A 359 -22.90 10.08 -3.87
CA LEU A 359 -22.68 11.50 -3.66
C LEU A 359 -23.17 11.87 -2.25
N LEU A 360 -22.30 12.43 -1.43
CA LEU A 360 -22.65 12.99 -0.13
C LEU A 360 -22.70 14.52 -0.21
N ASP A 361 -23.51 15.15 0.64
CA ASP A 361 -23.60 16.61 0.69
C ASP A 361 -22.27 17.26 1.10
N LYS A 362 -21.91 18.36 0.42
CA LYS A 362 -20.61 19.02 0.58
C LYS A 362 -20.38 19.59 1.98
N ALA A 363 -21.43 20.17 2.57
CA ALA A 363 -21.37 20.78 3.89
C ALA A 363 -21.64 19.74 4.98
N ASP A 364 -22.59 18.84 4.75
CA ASP A 364 -23.00 17.82 5.71
C ASP A 364 -22.87 16.41 5.13
N PRO A 365 -21.68 15.79 5.18
CA PRO A 365 -21.43 14.48 4.58
C PRO A 365 -22.21 13.33 5.24
N SER A 366 -23.03 13.60 6.28
CA SER A 366 -23.98 12.61 6.80
C SER A 366 -25.18 12.39 5.87
N LYS A 367 -25.41 13.30 4.92
CA LYS A 367 -26.51 13.25 3.97
C LYS A 367 -26.07 12.60 2.66
N LEU A 368 -26.61 11.40 2.40
CA LEU A 368 -26.53 10.75 1.10
C LEU A 368 -27.48 11.46 0.12
N LEU A 369 -26.95 12.04 -0.95
CA LEU A 369 -27.73 12.75 -1.97
C LEU A 369 -28.18 11.80 -3.09
N ALA A 370 -27.26 10.98 -3.58
CA ALA A 370 -27.52 10.06 -4.69
C ALA A 370 -26.57 8.85 -4.64
N ARG A 371 -26.95 7.75 -5.29
CA ARG A 371 -26.09 6.58 -5.48
C ARG A 371 -26.42 5.79 -6.73
N THR A 372 -25.46 5.01 -7.22
CA THR A 372 -25.63 4.15 -8.40
C THR A 372 -26.50 2.93 -8.08
N PRO A 373 -27.59 2.65 -8.83
CA PRO A 373 -28.41 1.45 -8.64
C PRO A 373 -27.77 0.17 -9.18
N SER A 374 -26.72 0.30 -9.98
CA SER A 374 -25.97 -0.80 -10.59
C SER A 374 -24.47 -0.49 -10.53
N PRO A 375 -23.59 -1.50 -10.53
CA PRO A 375 -22.14 -1.27 -10.51
C PRO A 375 -21.67 -0.51 -11.75
N LEU A 376 -20.70 0.38 -11.54
CA LEU A 376 -19.98 1.11 -12.60
C LEU A 376 -18.84 0.26 -13.18
N LEU A 377 -18.18 -0.54 -12.34
CA LEU A 377 -17.19 -1.52 -12.78
C LEU A 377 -17.47 -2.87 -12.12
N PHE A 378 -17.35 -3.94 -12.91
CA PHE A 378 -17.53 -5.30 -12.47
C PHE A 378 -16.58 -6.24 -13.25
N PRO A 379 -16.28 -7.43 -12.72
CA PRO A 379 -15.42 -8.40 -13.40
C PRO A 379 -16.03 -8.79 -14.75
N SER A 380 -15.27 -8.64 -15.84
CA SER A 380 -15.68 -9.20 -17.13
C SER A 380 -15.58 -10.73 -17.13
N ALA A 381 -16.18 -11.40 -18.11
CA ALA A 381 -16.05 -12.85 -18.25
C ALA A 381 -14.59 -13.33 -18.40
N GLU A 382 -13.72 -12.47 -18.94
CA GLU A 382 -12.28 -12.71 -19.11
C GLU A 382 -11.48 -12.36 -17.85
N GLN A 383 -11.99 -11.44 -17.02
CA GLN A 383 -11.36 -10.93 -15.79
C GLN A 383 -11.88 -11.63 -14.51
N ARG A 384 -12.48 -12.82 -14.63
CA ARG A 384 -13.09 -13.54 -13.49
C ARG A 384 -12.13 -14.39 -12.67
N GLY A 385 -10.93 -14.68 -13.17
CA GLY A 385 -9.89 -15.48 -12.50
C GLY A 385 -9.12 -14.70 -11.43
N GLY A 386 -8.03 -15.29 -10.95
CA GLY A 386 -7.12 -14.68 -9.97
C GLY A 386 -7.12 -15.37 -8.60
N TYR A 387 -6.35 -14.79 -7.67
CA TYR A 387 -6.22 -15.29 -6.30
C TYR A 387 -7.57 -15.31 -5.56
N VAL A 388 -8.42 -14.29 -5.78
CA VAL A 388 -9.83 -14.27 -5.37
C VAL A 388 -10.71 -14.01 -6.61
N PRO A 389 -11.35 -15.04 -7.19
CA PRO A 389 -12.19 -14.89 -8.38
C PRO A 389 -13.35 -13.90 -8.20
N ASN A 390 -13.78 -13.30 -9.31
CA ASN A 390 -14.91 -12.35 -9.37
C ASN A 390 -14.74 -11.09 -8.50
N VAL A 391 -13.51 -10.60 -8.36
CA VAL A 391 -13.22 -9.38 -7.59
C VAL A 391 -12.82 -8.23 -8.50
N THR A 392 -13.49 -7.09 -8.34
CA THR A 392 -13.07 -5.77 -8.79
C THR A 392 -13.05 -4.84 -7.58
N TYR A 393 -11.87 -4.29 -7.24
CA TYR A 393 -11.67 -3.52 -6.01
C TYR A 393 -10.77 -2.31 -6.23
N SER A 394 -10.94 -1.22 -5.49
CA SER A 394 -10.05 -0.05 -5.57
C SER A 394 -9.81 0.51 -4.18
N CYS A 395 -8.66 1.14 -3.97
CA CYS A 395 -8.31 1.87 -2.75
C CYS A 395 -8.35 3.40 -2.92
N GLY A 396 -8.75 3.90 -4.09
CA GLY A 396 -8.86 5.34 -4.37
C GLY A 396 -8.69 5.68 -5.85
N GLY A 397 -9.25 6.81 -6.27
CA GLY A 397 -9.13 7.35 -7.63
C GLY A 397 -8.54 8.76 -7.64
N LEU A 398 -8.22 9.25 -8.83
CA LEU A 398 -7.67 10.58 -9.07
C LEU A 398 -8.70 11.43 -9.83
N LEU A 399 -8.90 12.66 -9.36
CA LEU A 399 -9.75 13.67 -10.00
C LEU A 399 -8.86 14.74 -10.63
N ASP A 400 -9.13 15.08 -11.90
CA ASP A 400 -8.54 16.24 -12.58
C ASP A 400 -9.62 17.04 -13.31
N GLY A 401 -10.01 18.17 -12.73
CA GLY A 401 -11.20 18.90 -13.17
C GLY A 401 -12.45 18.04 -13.05
N ARG A 402 -13.09 17.73 -14.18
CA ARG A 402 -14.25 16.83 -14.26
C ARG A 402 -13.92 15.43 -14.79
N ARG A 403 -12.64 15.12 -14.98
CA ARG A 403 -12.18 13.79 -15.41
C ARG A 403 -11.81 12.96 -14.19
N VAL A 404 -12.10 11.67 -14.24
CA VAL A 404 -11.73 10.70 -13.22
C VAL A 404 -10.85 9.62 -13.83
N LEU A 405 -9.73 9.34 -13.17
CA LEU A 405 -8.92 8.14 -13.38
C LEU A 405 -9.10 7.21 -12.17
N LEU A 406 -9.64 6.02 -12.39
CA LEU A 406 -9.88 5.03 -11.35
C LEU A 406 -8.98 3.80 -11.59
N PRO A 407 -7.90 3.62 -10.81
CA PRO A 407 -7.18 2.36 -10.79
C PRO A 407 -7.97 1.33 -9.98
N TYR A 408 -7.96 0.07 -10.42
CA TYR A 408 -8.66 -1.02 -9.74
C TYR A 408 -7.93 -2.35 -9.87
N ALA A 409 -8.06 -3.18 -8.85
CA ALA A 409 -7.62 -4.55 -8.76
C ALA A 409 -8.58 -5.50 -9.50
N ILE A 410 -8.02 -6.54 -10.10
CA ILE A 410 -8.74 -7.67 -10.67
C ILE A 410 -8.26 -8.93 -9.97
N GLY A 411 -9.21 -9.67 -9.39
CA GLY A 411 -8.96 -11.01 -8.87
C GLY A 411 -7.98 -11.11 -7.69
N ASP A 412 -7.72 -10.00 -6.97
CA ASP A 412 -6.63 -9.87 -5.98
C ASP A 412 -5.25 -10.32 -6.53
N GLU A 413 -5.03 -10.12 -7.84
CA GLU A 413 -3.81 -10.58 -8.53
C GLU A 413 -3.06 -9.44 -9.20
N TYR A 414 -3.76 -8.56 -9.92
CA TYR A 414 -3.14 -7.48 -10.68
C TYR A 414 -4.02 -6.22 -10.70
N SER A 415 -3.50 -5.12 -11.21
CA SER A 415 -4.24 -3.85 -11.34
C SER A 415 -4.46 -3.43 -12.79
N ALA A 416 -5.56 -2.75 -13.05
CA ALA A 416 -5.91 -2.12 -14.32
C ALA A 416 -6.45 -0.69 -14.07
N PHE A 417 -6.78 0.02 -15.15
CA PHE A 417 -7.19 1.42 -15.08
C PHE A 417 -8.45 1.68 -15.91
N ALA A 418 -9.28 2.60 -15.43
CA ALA A 418 -10.45 3.08 -16.14
C ALA A 418 -10.56 4.60 -16.03
N VAL A 419 -11.09 5.23 -17.07
CA VAL A 419 -11.32 6.68 -17.14
C VAL A 419 -12.79 6.99 -17.36
N GLY A 420 -13.27 8.08 -16.79
CA GLY A 420 -14.65 8.53 -16.92
C GLY A 420 -14.78 10.02 -16.57
N THR A 421 -16.00 10.53 -16.58
CA THR A 421 -16.28 11.93 -16.22
C THR A 421 -17.19 12.00 -15.00
N VAL A 422 -17.06 13.08 -14.22
CA VAL A 422 -17.97 13.35 -13.10
C VAL A 422 -19.42 13.43 -13.59
N ASP A 423 -19.65 14.03 -14.76
CA ASP A 423 -20.97 14.18 -15.36
C ASP A 423 -21.64 12.83 -15.66
N ASP A 424 -20.90 11.91 -16.26
CA ASP A 424 -21.38 10.56 -16.59
C ASP A 424 -21.67 9.74 -15.34
N ILE A 425 -20.79 9.84 -14.34
CA ILE A 425 -20.96 9.17 -13.05
C ILE A 425 -22.22 9.68 -12.34
N LEU A 426 -22.42 11.01 -12.27
CA LEU A 426 -23.62 11.61 -11.69
C LEU A 426 -24.88 11.23 -12.47
N ALA A 427 -24.82 11.20 -13.81
CA ALA A 427 -25.93 10.80 -14.68
C ALA A 427 -26.31 9.31 -14.58
N ALA A 428 -25.49 8.49 -13.93
CA ALA A 428 -25.78 7.10 -13.60
C ALA A 428 -26.35 6.91 -12.18
N MET A 429 -26.36 7.95 -11.34
CA MET A 429 -26.93 7.89 -10.00
C MET A 429 -28.44 8.13 -9.99
N VAL A 430 -29.10 7.61 -8.96
CA VAL A 430 -30.48 7.95 -8.60
C VAL A 430 -30.49 8.63 -7.22
N PRO A 431 -31.43 9.55 -6.95
CA PRO A 431 -31.61 10.13 -5.62
C PRO A 431 -31.74 9.05 -4.54
N ALA A 432 -31.14 9.32 -3.37
CA ALA A 432 -30.96 8.37 -2.28
C ALA A 432 -32.26 7.72 -1.75
#